data_AF-A0A7C5CA20-F1
#
_entry.id   AF-A0A7C5CA20-F1
#
_cell.length_a   1.000
_cell.length_b   1.000
_cell.length_c   1.000
_cell.angle_alpha   90.00
_cell.angle_beta   90.00
_cell.angle_gamma   90.00
#
_symmetry.space_group_name_H-M   'P 1'
#
loop_
_entity.id
_entity.type
_entity.pdbx_description
1 polymer ?
#
loop_
_entity_poly.entity_id
_entity_poly.type
_entity_poly.pdbx_seq_one_letter_code
_entity_poly.pdbx_strand_id
1 'polypeptide(L)'
;EQNGLLERPQADTTLGNDIPDVTREPLLFPAKRAHSLQSLARAETGGVLALGYAAQRGYGQAHPTVNELRLAEAEIVVRHPRGTQFSAGRIKVSQAEVVTKNHTGLGLGYAATMGWNEVKVIAAATLDLNAEGAAKGTATEEEFFLYHTEGVESSGFCIHFKLPHYVTFQSSLDAMRDAKAKAKAKSDAPAPAPAGSETTQTEPVA
;
A
#
# COMPACT_ATOMS: atom_id res chain seq x y z
N GLU A 1 13.82 28.53 9.56
CA GLU A 1 15.22 28.38 10.05
C GLU A 1 15.47 28.90 11.45
N GLN A 2 14.63 29.78 12.01
CA GLN A 2 14.97 30.53 13.22
C GLN A 2 14.78 29.79 14.56
N ASN A 3 14.09 28.64 14.60
CA ASN A 3 13.59 28.08 15.87
C ASN A 3 14.15 26.70 16.26
N GLY A 4 14.95 26.03 15.41
CA GLY A 4 15.57 24.73 15.73
C GLY A 4 14.62 23.53 15.92
N LEU A 5 13.35 23.66 15.53
CA LEU A 5 12.30 22.64 15.76
C LEU A 5 12.14 21.61 14.63
N LEU A 6 12.79 21.85 13.49
CA LEU A 6 12.68 21.04 12.29
C LEU A 6 14.08 20.82 11.73
N GLU A 7 14.48 19.56 11.58
CA GLU A 7 15.70 19.20 10.86
C GLU A 7 15.45 19.39 9.37
N ARG A 8 16.34 20.12 8.69
CA ARG A 8 16.23 20.26 7.24
C ARG A 8 16.61 18.93 6.58
N PRO A 9 15.83 18.44 5.60
CA PRO A 9 16.30 17.36 4.76
C PRO A 9 17.59 17.81 4.06
N GLN A 10 18.58 16.91 4.02
CA GLN A 10 19.80 17.13 3.25
C GLN A 10 19.42 17.32 1.78
N ALA A 11 19.99 18.34 1.13
CA ALA A 11 19.74 18.57 -0.29
C ALA A 11 20.20 17.36 -1.09
N ASP A 12 19.26 16.74 -1.81
CA ASP A 12 19.56 15.68 -2.75
C ASP A 12 20.17 16.29 -4.03
N THR A 13 21.37 15.84 -4.38
CA THR A 13 22.11 16.30 -5.56
C THR A 13 22.09 15.27 -6.69
N THR A 14 21.31 14.21 -6.54
CA THR A 14 21.12 13.17 -7.54
C THR A 14 20.44 13.75 -8.78
N LEU A 15 20.97 13.45 -9.97
CA LEU A 15 20.50 14.03 -11.22
C LEU A 15 20.28 12.96 -12.28
N GLY A 16 19.35 13.24 -13.21
CA GLY A 16 19.15 12.43 -14.41
C GLY A 16 18.81 10.97 -14.09
N ASN A 17 19.57 10.05 -14.69
CA ASN A 17 19.33 8.61 -14.59
C ASN A 17 19.69 8.00 -13.24
N ASP A 18 20.37 8.74 -12.36
CA ASP A 18 20.74 8.25 -11.04
C ASP A 18 19.59 8.40 -10.03
N ILE A 19 18.53 9.14 -10.38
CA ILE A 19 17.32 9.27 -9.56
C ILE A 19 16.59 7.92 -9.57
N PRO A 20 16.31 7.31 -8.40
CA PRO A 20 15.54 6.05 -8.34
C PRO A 20 14.21 6.19 -9.07
N ASP A 21 13.89 5.26 -9.97
CA ASP A 21 12.74 5.40 -10.88
C ASP A 21 11.83 4.18 -10.81
N VAL A 22 10.63 4.35 -10.27
CA VAL A 22 9.64 3.27 -10.09
C VAL A 22 9.13 2.70 -11.42
N THR A 23 9.38 3.39 -12.54
CA THR A 23 9.03 2.90 -13.89
C THR A 23 10.11 1.99 -14.48
N ARG A 24 11.29 1.94 -13.87
CA ARG A 24 12.46 1.17 -14.33
C ARG A 24 12.92 0.12 -13.32
N GLU A 25 12.65 0.36 -12.05
CA GLU A 25 12.95 -0.54 -10.94
C GLU A 25 11.65 -1.10 -10.36
N PRO A 26 11.61 -2.39 -9.97
CA PRO A 26 10.46 -2.92 -9.25
C PRO A 26 10.32 -2.24 -7.88
N LEU A 27 9.08 -2.08 -7.43
CA LEU A 27 8.80 -1.62 -6.08
C LEU A 27 9.11 -2.74 -5.08
N LEU A 28 10.18 -2.56 -4.29
CA LEU A 28 10.62 -3.51 -3.27
C LEU A 28 10.43 -2.90 -1.88
N PHE A 29 10.07 -3.73 -0.89
CA PHE A 29 9.83 -3.27 0.49
C PHE A 29 10.98 -3.65 1.43
N PRO A 30 11.45 -2.74 2.31
CA PRO A 30 10.95 -1.38 2.46
C PRO A 30 11.28 -0.47 1.26
N ALA A 31 10.34 0.36 0.86
CA ALA A 31 10.46 1.16 -0.35
C ALA A 31 11.45 2.31 -0.16
N LYS A 32 12.23 2.62 -1.21
CA LYS A 32 12.97 3.88 -1.25
C LYS A 32 11.93 5.01 -1.20
N ARG A 33 12.08 5.99 -0.32
CA ARG A 33 11.13 7.12 -0.24
C ARG A 33 10.88 7.81 -1.58
N ALA A 34 11.89 7.88 -2.45
CA ALA A 34 11.75 8.36 -3.83
C ALA A 34 10.71 7.56 -4.65
N HIS A 35 10.70 6.23 -4.54
CA HIS A 35 9.68 5.39 -5.17
C HIS A 35 8.31 5.64 -4.56
N SER A 36 8.21 5.73 -3.22
CA SER A 36 6.94 6.01 -2.54
C SER A 36 6.34 7.35 -3.00
N LEU A 37 7.15 8.40 -3.08
CA LEU A 37 6.71 9.73 -3.55
C LEU A 37 6.33 9.74 -5.02
N GLN A 38 7.06 9.02 -5.89
CA GLN A 38 6.70 8.88 -7.30
C GLN A 38 5.37 8.12 -7.48
N SER A 39 5.17 7.06 -6.72
CA SER A 39 3.92 6.29 -6.73
C SER A 39 2.76 7.14 -6.22
N LEU A 40 2.91 7.85 -5.09
CA LEU A 40 1.88 8.78 -4.58
C LEU A 40 1.58 9.92 -5.57
N ALA A 41 2.58 10.41 -6.30
CA ALA A 41 2.39 11.41 -7.36
C ALA A 41 1.52 10.88 -8.50
N ARG A 42 1.57 9.57 -8.80
CA ARG A 42 0.81 8.89 -9.86
C ARG A 42 -0.54 8.32 -9.40
N ALA A 43 -0.66 8.05 -8.11
CA ALA A 43 -1.78 7.35 -7.51
C ALA A 43 -3.15 8.01 -7.77
N GLU A 44 -4.20 7.20 -7.77
CA GLU A 44 -5.56 7.66 -7.96
C GLU A 44 -6.01 8.57 -6.80
N THR A 45 -6.67 9.68 -7.12
CA THR A 45 -7.10 10.66 -6.10
C THR A 45 -8.09 10.07 -5.10
N GLY A 46 -9.06 9.27 -5.55
CA GLY A 46 -10.06 8.66 -4.66
C GLY A 46 -9.43 7.67 -3.68
N GLY A 47 -8.58 6.77 -4.17
CA GLY A 47 -7.86 5.80 -3.33
C GLY A 47 -6.95 6.46 -2.29
N VAL A 48 -6.12 7.41 -2.72
CA VAL A 48 -5.23 8.15 -1.80
C VAL A 48 -6.05 8.93 -0.77
N LEU A 49 -7.14 9.59 -1.18
CA LEU A 49 -8.01 10.31 -0.26
C LEU A 49 -8.61 9.37 0.79
N ALA A 50 -9.12 8.21 0.39
CA ALA A 50 -9.72 7.26 1.32
C ALA A 50 -8.73 6.80 2.39
N LEU A 51 -7.51 6.43 2.01
CA LEU A 51 -6.47 5.96 2.94
C LEU A 51 -5.91 7.11 3.79
N GLY A 52 -5.62 8.26 3.18
CA GLY A 52 -5.17 9.44 3.91
C GLY A 52 -6.21 9.94 4.90
N TYR A 53 -7.50 9.89 4.54
CA TYR A 53 -8.60 10.22 5.45
C TYR A 53 -8.71 9.21 6.59
N ALA A 54 -8.49 7.91 6.35
CA ALA A 54 -8.46 6.92 7.42
C ALA A 54 -7.36 7.24 8.45
N ALA A 55 -6.17 7.63 7.99
CA ALA A 55 -5.09 8.09 8.86
C ALA A 55 -5.52 9.30 9.70
N GLN A 56 -6.12 10.32 9.07
CA GLN A 56 -6.68 11.51 9.74
C GLN A 56 -7.84 11.19 10.71
N ARG A 57 -8.47 10.02 10.57
CA ARG A 57 -9.54 9.57 11.48
C ARG A 57 -9.04 8.69 12.62
N GLY A 58 -7.72 8.58 12.80
CA GLY A 58 -7.10 7.88 13.93
C GLY A 58 -6.58 6.48 13.61
N TYR A 59 -6.62 6.04 12.35
CA TYR A 59 -5.94 4.82 11.89
C TYR A 59 -4.50 5.15 11.45
N GLY A 60 -3.83 5.99 12.25
CA GLY A 60 -2.58 6.69 11.98
C GLY A 60 -2.51 7.95 12.86
N GLN A 61 -1.51 8.80 12.64
CA GLN A 61 -1.46 10.14 13.23
C GLN A 61 -2.64 10.97 12.71
N ALA A 62 -3.60 11.18 13.62
CA ALA A 62 -4.94 11.62 13.28
C ALA A 62 -5.03 13.07 12.80
N HIS A 63 -4.03 13.92 13.06
CA HIS A 63 -4.21 15.34 12.79
C HIS A 63 -2.91 16.09 12.51
N PRO A 64 -2.22 15.78 11.39
CA PRO A 64 -1.08 16.58 10.99
C PRO A 64 -1.53 18.00 10.60
N THR A 65 -0.66 18.97 10.83
CA THR A 65 -0.87 20.35 10.40
C THR A 65 -0.30 20.53 9.00
N VAL A 66 -1.03 21.16 8.09
CA VAL A 66 -0.46 21.58 6.80
C VAL A 66 0.52 22.72 7.08
N ASN A 67 1.82 22.44 6.91
CA ASN A 67 2.86 23.47 7.05
C ASN A 67 2.84 24.38 5.83
N GLU A 68 2.74 23.79 4.64
CA GLU A 68 2.67 24.52 3.39
C GLU A 68 1.86 23.75 2.34
N LEU A 69 1.05 24.47 1.57
CA LEU A 69 0.36 23.98 0.39
C LEU A 69 0.61 24.98 -0.74
N ARG A 70 1.18 24.51 -1.86
CA ARG A 70 1.42 25.35 -3.03
C ARG A 70 0.69 24.79 -4.24
N LEU A 71 -0.06 25.66 -4.90
CA LEU A 71 -0.53 25.49 -6.27
C LEU A 71 0.26 26.46 -7.15
N ALA A 72 0.97 25.95 -8.15
CA ALA A 72 1.85 26.77 -8.98
C ALA A 72 1.80 26.33 -10.44
N GLU A 73 2.34 27.18 -11.32
CA GLU A 73 2.77 26.81 -12.66
C GLU A 73 4.30 26.71 -12.66
N ALA A 74 4.83 25.51 -12.91
CA ALA A 74 6.26 25.27 -13.00
C ALA A 74 6.72 25.30 -14.47
N GLU A 75 7.78 26.05 -14.75
CA GLU A 75 8.45 26.04 -16.05
C GLU A 75 9.21 24.73 -16.24
N ILE A 76 9.02 24.09 -17.39
CA ILE A 76 9.77 22.90 -17.79
C ILE A 76 10.94 23.35 -18.63
N VAL A 77 12.16 23.22 -18.10
CA VAL A 77 13.39 23.49 -18.83
C VAL A 77 14.00 22.18 -19.30
N VAL A 78 14.21 22.06 -20.62
CA VAL A 78 14.84 20.89 -21.23
C VAL A 78 16.22 21.26 -21.74
N ARG A 79 17.20 20.37 -21.56
CA ARG A 79 18.53 20.49 -22.15
C ARG A 79 18.61 19.65 -23.42
N HIS A 80 18.75 20.30 -24.57
CA HIS A 80 19.05 19.62 -25.83
C HIS A 80 20.42 18.91 -25.74
N PRO A 81 20.64 17.76 -26.42
CA PRO A 81 21.94 17.07 -26.43
C PRO A 81 23.12 17.94 -26.89
N ARG A 82 22.85 19.01 -27.66
CA ARG A 82 23.85 20.01 -28.08
C ARG A 82 24.19 21.06 -27.00
N GLY A 83 23.65 20.91 -25.79
CA GLY A 83 23.93 21.78 -24.64
C GLY A 83 22.94 22.93 -24.42
N THR A 84 22.19 23.34 -25.46
CA THR A 84 21.20 24.42 -25.38
C THR A 84 20.07 24.08 -24.42
N GLN A 85 19.78 24.98 -23.47
CA GLN A 85 18.58 24.91 -22.64
C GLN A 85 17.47 25.75 -23.24
N PHE A 86 16.25 25.23 -23.22
CA PHE A 86 15.08 25.97 -23.65
C PHE A 86 13.86 25.58 -22.81
N SER A 87 12.93 26.52 -22.70
CA SER A 87 11.64 26.29 -22.06
C SER A 87 10.76 25.45 -22.97
N ALA A 88 10.24 24.33 -22.45
CA ALA A 88 9.23 23.50 -23.11
C ALA A 88 7.80 23.95 -22.77
N GLY A 89 7.64 25.02 -21.99
CA GLY A 89 6.37 25.55 -21.52
C GLY A 89 6.22 25.42 -20.00
N ARG A 90 4.97 25.56 -19.53
CA ARG A 90 4.63 25.51 -18.11
C ARG A 90 3.58 24.45 -17.83
N ILE A 91 3.68 23.79 -16.69
CA ILE A 91 2.68 22.85 -16.20
C ILE A 91 2.16 23.28 -14.84
N LYS A 92 0.89 22.97 -14.56
CA LYS A 92 0.35 23.09 -13.22
C LYS A 92 0.95 22.01 -12.33
N VAL A 93 1.34 22.40 -11.12
CA VAL A 93 1.82 21.49 -10.09
C VAL A 93 1.19 21.86 -8.76
N SER A 94 1.00 20.85 -7.91
CA SER A 94 0.60 21.03 -6.52
C SER A 94 1.56 20.26 -5.63
N GLN A 95 1.90 20.84 -4.47
CA GLN A 95 2.66 20.17 -3.42
C GLN A 95 2.11 20.52 -2.05
N ALA A 96 2.23 19.58 -1.11
CA ALA A 96 1.92 19.80 0.29
C ALA A 96 3.05 19.27 1.17
N GLU A 97 3.35 20.02 2.21
CA GLU A 97 4.15 19.59 3.34
C GLU A 97 3.25 19.59 4.59
N VAL A 98 3.24 18.47 5.30
CA VAL A 98 2.48 18.31 6.55
C VAL A 98 3.44 18.01 7.69
N VAL A 99 3.14 18.56 8.87
CA VAL A 99 3.96 18.43 10.07
C VAL A 99 3.16 17.80 11.20
N THR A 100 3.83 16.96 12.00
CA THR A 100 3.30 16.51 13.30
C THR A 100 4.36 16.63 14.38
N LYS A 101 3.92 16.70 15.63
CA LYS A 101 4.81 16.75 16.79
C LYS A 101 5.23 15.35 17.20
N ASN A 102 6.53 15.11 17.26
CA ASN A 102 7.14 13.91 17.82
C ASN A 102 7.79 14.24 19.18
N HIS A 103 8.34 13.23 19.87
CA HIS A 103 9.00 13.41 21.16
C HIS A 103 10.27 14.27 21.09
N THR A 104 10.99 14.23 19.97
CA THR A 104 12.29 14.87 19.77
C THR A 104 12.27 16.07 18.82
N GLY A 105 11.15 16.35 18.14
CA GLY A 105 11.06 17.40 17.12
C GLY A 105 9.77 17.30 16.30
N LEU A 106 9.78 17.90 15.11
CA LEU A 106 8.67 17.81 14.15
C LEU A 106 8.97 16.75 13.08
N GLY A 107 8.01 15.85 12.84
CA GLY A 107 8.03 14.93 11.70
C GLY A 107 7.42 15.59 10.46
N LEU A 108 7.89 15.20 9.27
CA LEU A 108 7.48 15.77 7.98
C LEU A 108 6.92 14.70 7.04
N GLY A 109 5.75 15.00 6.47
CA GLY A 109 5.23 14.32 5.31
C GLY A 109 5.23 15.25 4.11
N TYR A 110 5.48 14.69 2.93
CA TYR A 110 5.53 15.45 1.69
C TYR A 110 4.83 14.71 0.57
N ALA A 111 4.18 15.46 -0.32
CA ALA A 111 3.73 14.95 -1.60
C ALA A 111 3.66 16.06 -2.64
N ALA A 112 3.87 15.68 -3.89
CA ALA A 112 3.67 16.55 -5.05
C ALA A 112 3.01 15.78 -6.19
N THR A 113 2.25 16.48 -7.02
CA THR A 113 1.63 15.90 -8.23
C THR A 113 1.44 16.97 -9.30
N MET A 114 1.22 16.53 -10.53
CA MET A 114 0.86 17.42 -11.64
C MET A 114 -0.61 17.83 -11.53
N GLY A 115 -0.94 18.99 -12.08
CA GLY A 115 -2.25 19.62 -11.91
C GLY A 115 -2.39 20.32 -10.57
N TRP A 116 -3.57 20.88 -10.32
CA TRP A 116 -3.93 21.46 -9.03
C TRP A 116 -4.89 20.52 -8.32
N ASN A 117 -4.36 19.72 -7.41
CA ASN A 117 -5.13 18.72 -6.68
C ASN A 117 -4.72 18.71 -5.20
N GLU A 118 -5.21 19.72 -4.48
CA GLU A 118 -4.93 19.95 -3.06
C GLU A 118 -5.29 18.73 -2.20
N VAL A 119 -6.47 18.15 -2.47
CA VAL A 119 -7.00 17.00 -1.73
C VAL A 119 -6.05 15.81 -1.83
N LYS A 120 -5.55 15.51 -3.03
CA LYS A 120 -4.57 14.43 -3.23
C LYS A 120 -3.27 14.69 -2.49
N VAL A 121 -2.67 15.89 -2.62
CA VAL A 121 -1.36 16.13 -2.02
C VAL A 121 -1.40 16.19 -0.50
N ILE A 122 -2.49 16.70 0.10
CA ILE A 122 -2.67 16.67 1.56
C ILE A 122 -2.80 15.23 2.06
N ALA A 123 -3.64 14.42 1.41
CA ALA A 123 -3.84 13.02 1.78
C ALA A 123 -2.56 12.20 1.58
N ALA A 124 -1.86 12.37 0.46
CA ALA A 124 -0.61 11.69 0.17
C ALA A 124 0.51 12.07 1.14
N ALA A 125 0.67 13.36 1.44
CA ALA A 125 1.66 13.83 2.42
C ALA A 125 1.36 13.27 3.81
N THR A 126 0.07 13.10 4.16
CA THR A 126 -0.34 12.43 5.40
C THR A 126 0.07 10.96 5.41
N LEU A 127 -0.04 10.25 4.28
CA LEU A 127 0.42 8.85 4.19
C LEU A 127 1.95 8.74 4.30
N ASP A 128 2.70 9.59 3.58
CA ASP A 128 4.17 9.65 3.67
C ASP A 128 4.64 9.92 5.11
N LEU A 129 3.98 10.84 5.82
CA LEU A 129 4.27 11.12 7.25
C LEU A 129 4.10 9.89 8.14
N ASN A 130 3.12 9.04 7.85
CA ASN A 130 2.70 7.93 8.70
C ASN A 130 3.33 6.58 8.32
N ALA A 131 4.08 6.52 7.22
CA ALA A 131 4.59 5.26 6.68
C ALA A 131 5.61 4.59 7.61
N GLU A 132 6.51 5.38 8.20
CA GLU A 132 7.56 4.85 9.07
C GLU A 132 6.97 4.23 10.34
N GLY A 133 7.24 2.94 10.56
CA GLY A 133 6.78 2.21 11.75
C GLY A 133 5.28 1.85 11.74
N ALA A 134 4.58 2.04 10.63
CA ALA A 134 3.19 1.59 10.49
C ALA A 134 3.08 0.06 10.68
N ALA A 135 2.01 -0.36 11.35
CA ALA A 135 1.72 -1.78 11.52
C ALA A 135 1.28 -2.41 10.19
N LYS A 136 1.59 -3.70 10.01
CA LYS A 136 1.19 -4.43 8.79
C LYS A 136 -0.33 -4.47 8.63
N GLY A 137 -0.79 -4.28 7.40
CA GLY A 137 -2.19 -4.27 6.99
C GLY A 137 -2.97 -2.99 7.32
N THR A 138 -2.31 -1.91 7.77
CA THR A 138 -2.99 -0.64 8.03
C THR A 138 -3.01 0.27 6.81
N ALA A 139 -3.93 1.25 6.79
CA ALA A 139 -4.03 2.24 5.72
C ALA A 139 -2.76 3.09 5.56
N THR A 140 -1.93 3.18 6.59
CA THR A 140 -0.68 3.94 6.60
C THR A 140 0.56 3.09 6.31
N GLU A 141 0.44 1.76 6.22
CA GLU A 141 1.55 0.91 5.81
C GLU A 141 1.92 1.21 4.36
N GLU A 142 3.21 1.42 4.11
CA GLU A 142 3.73 1.74 2.77
C GLU A 142 3.35 0.70 1.72
N GLU A 143 3.51 -0.59 2.02
CA GLU A 143 3.13 -1.66 1.10
C GLU A 143 1.63 -1.64 0.80
N PHE A 144 0.81 -1.38 1.83
CA PHE A 144 -0.63 -1.32 1.68
C PHE A 144 -1.05 -0.15 0.79
N PHE A 145 -0.67 1.09 1.11
CA PHE A 145 -1.16 2.21 0.32
C PHE A 145 -0.54 2.28 -1.08
N LEU A 146 0.70 1.80 -1.28
CA LEU A 146 1.33 1.83 -2.60
C LEU A 146 0.66 0.86 -3.57
N TYR A 147 0.30 -0.36 -3.14
CA TYR A 147 -0.40 -1.31 -4.00
C TYR A 147 -1.90 -1.02 -4.19
N HIS A 148 -2.55 -0.34 -3.25
CA HIS A 148 -4.00 -0.13 -3.29
C HIS A 148 -4.43 1.24 -3.85
N THR A 149 -3.47 2.05 -4.31
CA THR A 149 -3.77 3.36 -4.92
C THR A 149 -3.30 3.48 -6.37
N GLU A 150 -2.71 2.43 -6.95
CA GLU A 150 -2.34 2.44 -8.37
C GLU A 150 -3.54 2.07 -9.26
N GLY A 151 -4.07 3.07 -9.97
CA GLY A 151 -5.29 2.93 -10.76
C GLY A 151 -5.17 1.95 -11.93
N VAL A 152 -4.00 1.90 -12.57
CA VAL A 152 -3.78 1.01 -13.73
C VAL A 152 -3.81 -0.46 -13.31
N GLU A 153 -3.07 -0.80 -12.26
CA GLU A 153 -3.02 -2.16 -11.73
C GLU A 153 -4.36 -2.58 -11.11
N SER A 154 -4.91 -1.75 -10.23
CA SER A 154 -6.17 -2.06 -9.54
C SER A 154 -7.35 -2.23 -10.51
N SER A 155 -7.47 -1.37 -11.52
CA SER A 155 -8.52 -1.50 -12.55
C SER A 155 -8.31 -2.75 -13.40
N GLY A 156 -7.07 -3.02 -13.84
CA GLY A 156 -6.70 -4.22 -14.60
C GLY A 156 -7.01 -5.50 -13.84
N PHE A 157 -6.66 -5.54 -12.55
CA PHE A 157 -7.00 -6.65 -11.67
C PHE A 157 -8.51 -6.75 -11.47
N CYS A 158 -9.25 -5.67 -11.24
CA CYS A 158 -10.70 -5.77 -11.09
C CYS A 158 -11.38 -6.36 -12.36
N ILE A 159 -10.99 -5.89 -13.54
CA ILE A 159 -11.62 -6.33 -14.79
C ILE A 159 -11.19 -7.73 -15.24
N HIS A 160 -10.13 -8.31 -14.66
CA HIS A 160 -9.66 -9.66 -15.01
C HIS A 160 -10.74 -10.72 -14.78
N PHE A 161 -11.63 -10.52 -13.80
CA PHE A 161 -12.72 -11.45 -13.49
C PHE A 161 -13.69 -11.69 -14.67
N LYS A 162 -13.66 -10.84 -15.70
CA LYS A 162 -14.41 -11.08 -16.95
C LYS A 162 -13.80 -12.17 -17.83
N LEU A 163 -12.51 -12.48 -17.64
CA LEU A 163 -11.84 -13.54 -18.38
C LEU A 163 -12.35 -14.92 -17.92
N PRO A 164 -12.21 -15.96 -18.75
CA PRO A 164 -12.72 -17.27 -18.37
C PRO A 164 -11.95 -17.89 -17.18
N HIS A 165 -12.68 -18.18 -16.10
CA HIS A 165 -12.18 -18.89 -14.91
C HIS A 165 -12.80 -20.30 -14.75
N TYR A 166 -13.41 -20.84 -15.81
CA TYR A 166 -14.18 -22.07 -15.73
C TYR A 166 -13.34 -23.31 -15.39
N VAL A 167 -12.06 -23.36 -15.78
CA VAL A 167 -11.18 -24.50 -15.45
C VAL A 167 -10.89 -24.53 -13.95
N THR A 168 -10.44 -23.41 -13.38
CA THR A 168 -10.16 -23.28 -11.94
C THR A 168 -11.43 -23.44 -11.10
N PHE A 169 -12.55 -22.92 -11.57
CA PHE A 169 -13.84 -23.11 -10.92
C PHE A 169 -14.27 -24.59 -10.95
N GLN A 170 -14.12 -25.27 -12.08
CA GLN A 170 -14.45 -26.70 -12.22
C GLN A 170 -13.59 -27.56 -11.28
N SER A 171 -12.27 -27.32 -11.22
CA SER A 171 -11.40 -27.99 -10.25
C SER A 171 -11.83 -27.77 -8.80
N SER A 172 -12.33 -26.58 -8.48
CA SER A 172 -12.85 -26.26 -7.14
C SER A 172 -14.15 -27.03 -6.86
N LEU A 173 -15.06 -27.14 -7.84
CA LEU A 173 -16.29 -27.92 -7.72
C LEU A 173 -16.01 -29.41 -7.52
N ASP A 174 -15.04 -29.96 -8.25
CA ASP A 174 -14.68 -31.38 -8.13
C ASP A 174 -14.07 -31.67 -6.75
N ALA A 175 -13.18 -30.80 -6.26
CA ALA A 175 -12.65 -30.90 -4.89
C ALA A 175 -13.77 -30.85 -3.82
N MET A 176 -14.77 -29.98 -3.99
CA MET A 176 -15.93 -29.92 -3.09
C MET A 176 -16.80 -31.18 -3.14
N ARG A 177 -17.01 -31.75 -4.33
CA ARG A 177 -17.78 -33.00 -4.51
C ARG A 177 -17.08 -34.17 -3.82
N ASP A 178 -15.76 -34.29 -4.00
CA ASP A 178 -14.95 -35.32 -3.37
C ASP A 178 -14.97 -35.20 -1.84
N ALA A 179 -14.83 -33.98 -1.31
CA ALA A 179 -14.92 -33.73 0.13
C ALA A 179 -16.28 -34.14 0.70
N LYS A 180 -17.38 -33.80 0.00
CA LYS A 180 -18.74 -34.22 0.40
C LYS A 180 -18.93 -35.74 0.33
N ALA A 181 -18.43 -36.40 -0.72
CA ALA A 181 -18.52 -37.85 -0.85
C ALA A 181 -17.76 -38.56 0.28
N LYS A 182 -16.55 -38.10 0.61
CA LYS A 182 -15.77 -38.63 1.74
C LYS A 182 -16.45 -38.40 3.09
N ALA A 183 -17.05 -37.23 3.30
CA ALA A 183 -17.79 -36.93 4.53
C ALA A 183 -19.01 -37.85 4.69
N LYS A 184 -19.75 -38.09 3.61
CA LYS A 184 -20.89 -39.02 3.59
C LYS A 184 -20.45 -40.47 3.83
N ALA A 185 -19.38 -40.92 3.18
CA ALA A 185 -18.84 -42.27 3.43
C ALA A 185 -18.39 -42.47 4.88
N LYS A 186 -17.91 -41.40 5.54
CA LYS A 186 -17.54 -41.43 6.97
C LYS A 186 -18.74 -41.42 7.90
N SER A 187 -19.85 -40.77 7.53
CA SER A 187 -21.11 -40.83 8.30
C SER A 187 -21.84 -42.15 8.14
N ASP A 188 -21.74 -42.78 6.97
CA ASP A 188 -22.39 -44.04 6.64
C ASP A 188 -21.54 -45.27 7.06
N ALA A 189 -20.34 -45.05 7.62
CA ALA A 189 -19.50 -46.11 8.15
C ALA A 189 -20.15 -46.71 9.41
N PRO A 190 -20.29 -48.05 9.50
CA PRO A 190 -20.86 -48.68 10.68
C PRO A 190 -20.04 -48.34 11.92
N ALA A 191 -20.73 -48.07 13.04
CA ALA A 191 -20.08 -47.83 14.32
C ALA A 191 -19.09 -48.97 14.61
N PRO A 192 -17.88 -48.68 15.13
CA PRO A 192 -16.93 -49.72 15.48
C PRO A 192 -17.64 -50.70 16.43
N ALA A 193 -17.53 -52.00 16.14
CA ALA A 193 -18.12 -53.03 16.97
C ALA A 193 -17.70 -52.79 18.43
N PRO A 194 -18.63 -52.91 19.40
CA PRO A 194 -18.27 -52.72 20.80
C PRO A 194 -17.09 -53.64 21.10
N ALA A 195 -16.01 -53.07 21.63
CA ALA A 195 -14.87 -53.85 22.08
C ALA A 195 -15.41 -54.94 23.01
N GLY A 196 -15.26 -56.20 22.59
CA GLY A 196 -15.76 -57.34 23.35
C GLY A 196 -15.27 -57.21 24.78
N SER A 197 -16.19 -57.29 25.73
CA SER A 197 -15.85 -57.33 27.15
C SER A 197 -14.92 -58.52 27.36
N GLU A 198 -13.63 -58.24 27.56
CA GLU A 198 -12.73 -59.21 28.18
C GLU A 198 -13.33 -59.53 29.54
N THR A 199 -13.95 -60.71 29.61
CA THR A 199 -14.36 -61.31 30.87
C THR A 199 -13.07 -61.72 31.55
N THR A 200 -12.62 -60.91 32.50
CA THR A 200 -11.57 -61.31 33.44
C THR A 200 -12.09 -62.54 34.19
N GLN A 201 -11.68 -63.72 33.74
CA GLN A 201 -11.87 -64.95 34.51
C GLN A 201 -11.01 -64.81 35.76
N THR A 202 -11.65 -64.48 36.89
CA THR A 202 -11.08 -64.75 38.20
C THR A 202 -11.23 -66.25 38.45
N GLU A 203 -10.12 -66.99 38.47
CA GLU A 203 -10.10 -68.37 38.97
C GLU A 203 -10.56 -68.41 40.44
N PRO A 204 -11.47 -69.31 40.81
CA PRO A 204 -11.71 -69.60 42.21
C PRO A 204 -10.65 -70.57 42.74
N VAL A 205 -10.17 -70.29 43.95
CA VAL A 205 -9.37 -71.21 44.77
C VAL A 205 -10.32 -72.23 45.41
N ALA A 206 -9.98 -73.51 45.23
CA ALA A 206 -10.50 -74.74 45.88
C ALA A 206 -11.88 -75.25 45.42
#